data_AF-A0AAE2YBE2-F1
#
_entry.id   AF-A0AAE2YBE2-F1
#
_cell.length_a   1.000
_cell.length_b   1.000
_cell.length_c   1.000
_cell.angle_alpha   90.00
_cell.angle_beta   90.00
_cell.angle_gamma   90.00
#
_symmetry.space_group_name_H-M   'P 1'
#
loop_
_entity.id
_entity.type
_entity.pdbx_description
1 polymer ?
#
loop_
_entity_poly.entity_id
_entity_poly.type
_entity_poly.pdbx_seq_one_letter_code
_entity_poly.pdbx_strand_id
1 'polypeptide(L)' 'MVKGKCPECGADLDLEDPVLREIVECPDCGSELEVVAIENNKVQLKVAEIEGEDWGQ' A
#
# COMPACT_ATOMS: atom_id res chain seq x y z
N MET A 1 -0.46 15.28 -3.96
CA MET A 1 -1.35 14.15 -3.60
C MET A 1 -1.47 13.18 -4.77
N VAL A 2 -1.14 11.92 -4.50
CA VAL A 2 -1.25 10.78 -5.41
C VAL A 2 -2.40 9.91 -4.90
N LYS A 3 -3.29 9.49 -5.79
CA LYS A 3 -4.50 8.75 -5.41
C LYS A 3 -4.33 7.25 -5.61
N GLY A 4 -4.73 6.47 -4.61
CA GLY A 4 -4.76 5.01 -4.64
C GLY A 4 -6.09 4.48 -4.11
N LYS A 5 -6.29 3.17 -4.23
CA LYS A 5 -7.42 2.47 -3.61
C LYS A 5 -6.88 1.28 -2.82
N CYS A 6 -7.40 1.09 -1.62
CA CYS A 6 -7.08 -0.06 -0.79
C CYS A 6 -7.58 -1.33 -1.48
N PRO A 7 -6.71 -2.33 -1.77
CA PRO A 7 -7.15 -3.60 -2.34
C PRO A 7 -7.99 -4.45 -1.36
N GLU A 8 -7.88 -4.19 -0.05
CA GLU A 8 -8.57 -4.97 1.00
C GLU A 8 -9.99 -4.48 1.26
N CYS A 9 -10.17 -3.17 1.49
CA CYS A 9 -11.46 -2.60 1.87
C CYS A 9 -12.08 -1.69 0.80
N GLY A 10 -11.33 -1.36 -0.25
CA GLY A 10 -11.79 -0.45 -1.31
C GLY A 10 -11.79 1.04 -0.95
N ALA A 11 -11.29 1.44 0.21
CA ALA A 11 -11.16 2.85 0.61
C ALA A 11 -10.24 3.63 -0.35
N ASP A 12 -10.51 4.91 -0.56
CA ASP A 12 -9.66 5.78 -1.36
C ASP A 12 -8.53 6.34 -0.48
N LEU A 13 -7.28 6.20 -0.94
CA LEU A 13 -6.09 6.72 -0.26
C LEU A 13 -5.55 7.94 -1.01
N ASP A 14 -5.18 8.98 -0.28
CA ASP A 14 -4.42 10.12 -0.78
C ASP A 14 -3.04 10.11 -0.09
N LEU A 15 -1.99 9.82 -0.85
CA LEU A 15 -0.61 9.79 -0.37
C LEU A 15 0.14 11.06 -0.79
N GLU A 16 0.99 11.57 0.09
CA GLU A 16 1.87 12.71 -0.17
C GLU A 16 3.28 12.16 -0.46
N ASP A 17 3.78 12.42 -1.67
CA ASP A 17 5.06 11.90 -2.18
C ASP A 17 5.31 10.40 -1.93
N PRO A 18 4.43 9.49 -2.39
CA PRO A 18 4.65 8.06 -2.20
C PRO A 18 5.93 7.59 -2.89
N VAL A 19 6.62 6.63 -2.28
CA VAL A 19 7.85 6.04 -2.83
C VAL A 19 7.59 4.60 -3.24
N LEU A 20 8.21 4.15 -4.34
CA LEU A 20 8.12 2.74 -4.75
C LEU A 20 8.70 1.82 -3.66
N ARG A 21 7.98 0.74 -3.35
CA ARG A 21 8.25 -0.20 -2.23
C ARG A 21 8.12 0.41 -0.83
N GLU A 22 7.50 1.57 -0.72
CA GLU A 22 7.09 2.11 0.58
C GLU A 22 5.92 1.29 1.13
N ILE A 23 5.94 1.04 2.44
CA ILE A 23 4.83 0.46 3.18
C ILE A 23 4.00 1.60 3.76
N VAL A 24 2.71 1.61 3.44
CA VAL A 24 1.72 2.56 3.93
C VAL A 24 0.57 1.82 4.60
N GLU A 25 0.01 2.37 5.66
CA GLU A 25 -1.14 1.79 6.34
C GLU A 25 -2.44 2.36 5.77
N CYS A 26 -3.44 1.50 5.54
CA CYS A 26 -4.78 1.97 5.19
C CYS A 26 -5.49 2.52 6.44
N PRO A 27 -5.87 3.81 6.49
CA PRO A 27 -6.51 4.41 7.66
C PRO A 27 -7.91 3.86 7.96
N ASP A 28 -8.55 3.21 6.99
CA ASP A 28 -9.91 2.65 7.12
C ASP A 28 -9.92 1.22 7.69
N CYS A 29 -9.00 0.35 7.25
CA CYS A 29 -8.99 -1.06 7.65
C CYS A 29 -7.73 -1.50 8.41
N GLY A 30 -6.70 -0.64 8.50
CA GLY A 30 -5.43 -0.94 9.17
C GLY A 30 -4.53 -1.91 8.43
N SER A 31 -4.84 -2.27 7.18
CA SER A 31 -3.96 -3.15 6.38
C SER A 31 -2.68 -2.43 6.00
N GLU A 32 -1.55 -3.11 6.13
CA GLU A 32 -0.27 -2.68 5.58
C GLU A 32 -0.26 -2.92 4.07
N LEU A 33 0.08 -1.89 3.30
CA LEU A 33 0.05 -1.89 1.84
C LEU A 33 1.42 -1.48 1.28
N GLU A 34 1.90 -2.17 0.26
CA GLU A 34 3.13 -1.80 -0.45
C GLU A 34 2.80 -1.03 -1.74
N VAL A 35 3.53 0.07 -1.97
CA VAL A 35 3.49 0.83 -3.23
C VAL A 35 4.25 0.08 -4.33
N VAL A 36 3.51 -0.48 -5.30
CA VAL A 36 4.10 -1.28 -6.39
C VAL A 36 4.25 -0.54 -7.71
N ALA A 37 3.54 0.57 -7.90
CA ALA A 37 3.70 1.44 -9.06
C ALA A 37 3.19 2.86 -8.76
N ILE A 38 3.81 3.86 -9.39
CA ILE A 38 3.37 5.27 -9.33
C ILE A 38 3.38 5.83 -10.76
N GLU A 39 2.21 6.16 -11.28
CA GLU A 39 2.04 6.64 -12.66
C GLU A 39 0.95 7.72 -12.73
N ASN A 40 1.20 8.83 -13.41
CA ASN A 40 0.20 9.89 -13.67
C ASN A 40 -0.62 10.30 -12.42
N ASN A 41 0.04 10.55 -11.29
CA ASN A 41 -0.59 10.87 -10.00
C ASN A 41 -1.53 9.79 -9.45
N LYS A 42 -1.38 8.54 -9.87
CA LYS A 42 -2.00 7.37 -9.27
C LYS A 42 -0.95 6.43 -8.70
N VAL A 43 -1.31 5.79 -7.59
CA VAL A 43 -0.50 4.75 -6.97
C VAL A 43 -1.23 3.41 -7.07
N GLN A 44 -0.48 2.36 -7.40
CA GLN A 44 -0.95 1.00 -7.25
C GLN A 44 -0.42 0.43 -5.93
N LEU A 45 -1.32 -0.16 -5.17
CA LEU A 45 -1.06 -0.73 -3.85
C LEU A 45 -1.37 -2.22 -3.90
N LYS A 46 -0.54 -3.03 -3.25
CA LYS A 46 -0.85 -4.42 -2.90
C LYS A 46 -0.82 -4.56 -1.38
N VAL A 47 -1.40 -5.63 -0.83
CA VAL A 47 -1.17 -5.99 0.57
C VAL A 47 0.32 -6.24 0.77
N ALA A 48 0.91 -5.58 1.76
CA ALA A 48 2.28 -5.82 2.13
C ALA A 48 2.40 -7.27 2.59
N GLU A 49 3.35 -8.00 2.03
CA GLU A 49 3.64 -9.34 2.50
C GLU A 49 4.34 -9.19 3.85
N ILE A 50 3.65 -9.58 4.93
CA ILE A 50 4.32 -9.75 6.22
C ILE A 50 5.26 -10.93 6.02
N GLU A 51 6.52 -10.62 5.80
CA GLU A 51 7.64 -11.55 5.83
C GLU A 51 7.70 -12.16 7.25
N GLY A 52 6.81 -13.10 7.57
CA GLY A 52 6.52 -13.47 8.95
C GLY A 52 5.76 -14.78 9.17
N GLU A 53 5.59 -15.62 8.14
CA GLU A 53 5.12 -17.00 8.35
C GLU A 53 6.21 -18.07 8.11
N ASP A 54 7.46 -17.71 7.72
CA ASP A 54 8.58 -18.68 7.70
C ASP A 54 9.97 -18.01 7.68
N TRP A 55 10.25 -17.06 8.58
CA TRP A 55 11.66 -16.75 8.89
C TRP A 55 12.19 -17.80 9.87
N GLY A 56 12.48 -18.98 9.34
CA GLY A 56 13.26 -20.03 10.01
C GLY A 56 12.46 -21.27 10.41
N GLN A 57 12.53 -22.29 9.56
CA GLN A 57 12.83 -23.65 10.02
C GLN A 57 14.22 -24.07 9.58
#